data_AF-A0A960FPV5-F1
#
_entry.id   AF-A0A960FPV5-F1
#
_cell.length_a   1.000
_cell.length_b   1.000
_cell.length_c   1.000
_cell.angle_alpha   90.00
_cell.angle_beta   90.00
_cell.angle_gamma   90.00
#
_symmetry.space_group_name_H-M   'P 1'
#
loop_
_entity.id
_entity.type
_entity.pdbx_description
1 polymer ?
#
loop_
_entity_poly.entity_id
_entity_poly.type
_entity_poly.pdbx_seq_one_letter_code
_entity_poly.pdbx_strand_id
1 'polypeptide(L)'
;MSTVWPELEPLLGRVQKPARYIGCEDGARIPEHGPGRVSWLLLYPDTYEVGLPNQGLQILYELLNERPDAAAERSYAPWTDLEELLREHGVPLFSLETHRPAGEFDVLAFNLSAELVYTNLLNCVDLAGVPVRSADRGDHHPLVMAGGHCTYNPEPIADFVDAVVLGDGEEVVGEINDVLVAAKSEGAPRAEVLDRLTGVDGVYVPARYEATYEAGRLVATAPVAASVPDVVEKRTVADLADWPYPSTQLVPLTEVVHDRLNVEVFRG
;
A
#
# COMPACT_ATOMS: atom_id res chain seq x y z
N MET A 1 -8.07 8.14 -18.45
CA MET A 1 -7.65 8.07 -17.05
C MET A 1 -7.52 9.49 -16.55
N SER A 2 -7.98 9.78 -15.33
CA SER A 2 -7.76 11.08 -14.71
C SER A 2 -6.28 11.20 -14.30
N THR A 3 -5.81 12.44 -14.24
CA THR A 3 -4.45 12.78 -13.80
C THR A 3 -4.51 14.14 -13.12
N VAL A 4 -3.73 14.32 -12.05
CA VAL A 4 -3.55 15.61 -11.37
C VAL A 4 -2.36 16.40 -11.91
N TRP A 5 -1.70 15.90 -12.97
CA TRP A 5 -0.51 16.54 -13.51
C TRP A 5 -0.69 18.04 -13.85
N PRO A 6 -1.80 18.47 -14.50
CA PRO A 6 -2.01 19.89 -14.82
C PRO A 6 -2.04 20.80 -13.59
N GLU A 7 -2.53 20.30 -12.45
CA GLU A 7 -2.56 21.01 -11.17
C GLU A 7 -1.23 20.89 -10.42
N LEU A 8 -0.55 19.74 -10.52
CA LEU A 8 0.72 19.46 -9.85
C LEU A 8 1.90 20.19 -10.48
N GLU A 9 2.05 20.15 -11.81
CA GLU A 9 3.21 20.68 -12.54
C GLU A 9 3.56 22.14 -12.16
N PRO A 10 2.59 23.08 -12.06
CA PRO A 10 2.88 24.45 -11.65
C PRO A 10 3.42 24.57 -10.21
N LEU A 11 3.10 23.61 -9.33
CA LEU A 11 3.54 23.61 -7.93
C LEU A 11 4.99 23.14 -7.80
N LEU A 12 5.49 22.34 -8.74
CA LEU A 12 6.84 21.77 -8.68
C LEU A 12 7.95 22.83 -8.69
N GLY A 13 7.69 24.01 -9.26
CA GLY A 13 8.64 25.15 -9.21
C GLY A 13 8.78 25.79 -7.82
N ARG A 14 7.95 25.40 -6.84
CA ARG A 14 7.89 25.98 -5.50
C ARG A 14 8.46 25.06 -4.40
N VAL A 15 8.92 23.86 -4.75
CA VAL A 15 9.41 22.86 -3.79
C VAL A 15 10.91 22.62 -3.92
N GLN A 16 11.54 22.11 -2.86
CA GLN A 16 12.99 21.93 -2.78
C GLN A 16 13.52 20.89 -3.77
N LYS A 17 12.79 19.79 -3.95
CA LYS A 17 13.21 18.65 -4.78
C LYS A 17 12.06 18.16 -5.68
N PRO A 18 11.78 18.84 -6.80
CA PRO A 18 10.67 18.49 -7.69
C PRO A 18 10.80 17.11 -8.34
N ALA A 19 12.04 16.62 -8.54
CA ALA A 19 12.31 15.32 -9.14
C ALA A 19 11.69 14.13 -8.38
N ARG A 20 11.32 14.30 -7.09
CA ARG A 20 10.61 13.30 -6.28
C ARG A 20 9.22 12.94 -6.82
N TYR A 21 8.65 13.80 -7.66
CA TYR A 21 7.21 13.78 -7.97
C TYR A 21 6.90 13.59 -9.46
N ILE A 22 7.92 13.54 -10.33
CA ILE A 22 7.73 13.55 -11.79
C ILE A 22 7.67 12.15 -12.42
N GLY A 23 8.11 11.12 -11.71
CA GLY A 23 8.24 9.76 -12.24
C GLY A 23 9.37 9.64 -13.26
N CYS A 24 9.13 8.91 -14.36
CA CYS A 24 10.06 8.71 -15.48
C CYS A 24 11.35 7.94 -15.13
N GLU A 25 11.28 7.05 -14.15
CA GLU A 25 12.40 6.17 -13.78
C GLU A 25 12.66 5.12 -14.88
N ASP A 26 13.92 4.75 -15.08
CA ASP A 26 14.23 3.63 -15.95
C ASP A 26 13.72 2.33 -15.30
N GLY A 27 13.20 1.42 -16.11
CA GLY A 27 12.54 0.19 -15.64
C GLY A 27 11.10 0.37 -15.13
N ALA A 28 10.60 1.61 -14.99
CA ALA A 28 9.20 1.83 -14.64
C ALA A 28 8.29 1.40 -15.79
N ARG A 29 7.09 0.93 -15.44
CA ARG A 29 6.05 0.50 -16.38
C ARG A 29 4.88 1.46 -16.21
N ILE A 30 4.19 1.77 -17.31
CA ILE A 30 2.93 2.50 -17.24
C ILE A 30 1.83 1.45 -17.35
N PRO A 31 1.19 1.06 -16.23
CA PRO A 31 0.17 0.02 -16.28
C PRO A 31 -1.10 0.55 -16.93
N GLU A 32 -1.79 -0.33 -17.65
CA GLU A 32 -3.09 -0.03 -18.20
C GLU A 32 -4.17 -0.33 -17.16
N HIS A 33 -4.90 0.69 -16.72
CA HIS A 33 -6.04 0.49 -15.82
C HIS A 33 -7.30 0.11 -16.59
N GLY A 34 -8.20 -0.64 -15.95
CA GLY A 34 -9.46 -1.04 -16.55
C GLY A 34 -10.43 -1.72 -15.58
N PRO A 35 -11.70 -1.89 -15.96
CA PRO A 35 -12.74 -2.45 -15.09
C PRO A 35 -12.47 -3.91 -14.68
N GLY A 36 -11.76 -4.68 -15.50
CA GLY A 36 -11.37 -6.07 -15.20
C GLY A 36 -10.05 -6.19 -14.43
N ARG A 37 -9.48 -5.08 -13.95
CA ARG A 37 -8.23 -5.06 -13.18
C ARG A 37 -8.46 -4.44 -11.81
N VAL A 38 -7.77 -4.96 -10.81
CA VAL A 38 -7.63 -4.30 -9.51
C VAL A 38 -6.51 -3.28 -9.63
N SER A 39 -6.82 -2.03 -9.33
CA SER A 39 -5.87 -0.93 -9.32
C SER A 39 -5.26 -0.77 -7.94
N TRP A 40 -3.95 -0.97 -7.85
CA TRP A 40 -3.16 -0.91 -6.63
C TRP A 40 -2.30 0.33 -6.63
N LEU A 41 -2.37 1.12 -5.55
CA LEU A 41 -1.37 2.12 -5.23
C LEU A 41 -0.48 1.56 -4.13
N LEU A 42 0.77 1.26 -4.44
CA LEU A 42 1.78 0.77 -3.51
C LEU A 42 2.50 1.97 -2.89
N LEU A 43 2.29 2.19 -1.60
CA LEU A 43 2.81 3.36 -0.89
C LEU A 43 3.98 3.00 0.01
N TYR A 44 5.04 3.79 -0.07
CA TYR A 44 5.99 3.92 1.02
C TYR A 44 5.69 5.22 1.77
N PRO A 45 5.34 5.18 3.08
CA PRO A 45 4.93 6.36 3.84
C PRO A 45 6.15 7.19 4.30
N ASP A 46 7.07 7.45 3.38
CA ASP A 46 8.17 8.40 3.52
C ASP A 46 8.46 8.97 2.12
N THR A 47 9.35 9.94 2.05
CA THR A 47 9.82 10.55 0.82
C THR A 47 10.36 9.52 -0.17
N TYR A 48 10.24 9.85 -1.45
CA TYR A 48 10.74 9.06 -2.58
C TYR A 48 12.17 8.51 -2.37
N GLU A 49 13.08 9.34 -1.87
CA GLU A 49 14.50 9.00 -1.71
C GLU A 49 14.74 7.90 -0.66
N VAL A 50 13.83 7.80 0.32
CA VAL A 50 13.84 6.79 1.37
C VAL A 50 13.10 5.55 0.90
N GLY A 51 11.96 5.73 0.22
CA GLY A 51 11.07 4.64 -0.16
C GLY A 51 11.46 3.87 -1.41
N LEU A 52 12.07 4.52 -2.42
CA LEU A 52 12.45 3.85 -3.66
C LEU A 52 13.32 2.60 -3.46
N PRO A 53 14.39 2.63 -2.64
CA PRO A 53 15.25 1.46 -2.47
C PRO A 53 14.60 0.32 -1.66
N ASN A 54 13.32 0.42 -1.30
CA ASN A 54 12.60 -0.66 -0.64
C ASN A 54 12.35 -1.82 -1.61
N GLN A 55 13.13 -2.90 -1.48
CA GLN A 55 13.06 -4.06 -2.36
C GLN A 55 11.69 -4.75 -2.32
N GLY A 56 11.06 -4.86 -1.14
CA GLY A 56 9.73 -5.47 -1.02
C GLY A 56 8.67 -4.75 -1.87
N LEU A 57 8.68 -3.42 -1.86
CA LEU A 57 7.78 -2.62 -2.70
C LEU A 57 8.03 -2.85 -4.19
N GLN A 58 9.29 -2.98 -4.62
CA GLN A 58 9.64 -3.26 -6.01
C GLN A 58 9.19 -4.65 -6.45
N ILE A 59 9.35 -5.66 -5.58
CA ILE A 59 8.90 -7.03 -5.85
C ILE A 59 7.38 -7.05 -6.02
N LEU A 60 6.62 -6.46 -5.09
CA LEU A 60 5.15 -6.41 -5.17
C LEU A 60 4.67 -5.64 -6.42
N TYR A 61 5.36 -4.54 -6.76
CA TYR A 61 5.08 -3.77 -7.97
C TYR A 61 5.25 -4.59 -9.24
N GLU A 62 6.31 -5.40 -9.32
CA GLU A 62 6.55 -6.25 -10.49
C GLU A 62 5.55 -7.41 -10.56
N LEU A 63 5.33 -8.12 -9.45
CA LEU A 63 4.39 -9.23 -9.36
C LEU A 63 2.98 -8.83 -9.79
N LEU A 64 2.47 -7.71 -9.29
CA LEU A 64 1.14 -7.23 -9.67
C LEU A 64 1.08 -6.83 -11.14
N ASN A 65 2.11 -6.16 -11.67
CA ASN A 65 2.13 -5.71 -13.06
C ASN A 65 2.43 -6.83 -14.09
N GLU A 66 2.82 -8.02 -13.65
CA GLU A 66 2.90 -9.21 -14.50
C GLU A 66 1.54 -9.91 -14.66
N ARG A 67 0.57 -9.59 -13.81
CA ARG A 67 -0.76 -10.16 -13.88
C ARG A 67 -1.64 -9.43 -14.88
N PRO A 68 -2.48 -10.14 -15.66
CA PRO A 68 -3.41 -9.51 -16.60
C PRO A 68 -4.58 -8.79 -15.92
N ASP A 69 -4.86 -9.11 -14.65
CA ASP A 69 -6.01 -8.69 -13.84
C ASP A 69 -5.63 -7.70 -12.71
N ALA A 70 -4.43 -7.12 -12.77
CA ALA A 70 -3.98 -6.08 -11.84
C ALA A 70 -3.26 -4.94 -12.57
N ALA A 71 -3.22 -3.78 -11.93
CA ALA A 71 -2.48 -2.60 -12.38
C ALA A 71 -1.91 -1.90 -11.15
N ALA A 72 -0.60 -1.95 -10.95
CA ALA A 72 0.06 -1.38 -9.79
C ALA A 72 0.88 -0.15 -10.15
N GLU A 73 0.66 0.93 -9.41
CA GLU A 73 1.48 2.15 -9.44
C GLU A 73 2.04 2.42 -8.04
N ARG A 74 3.04 3.29 -7.92
CA ARG A 74 3.69 3.63 -6.66
C ARG A 74 3.34 5.03 -6.21
N SER A 75 3.42 5.28 -4.90
CA SER A 75 3.37 6.61 -4.33
C SER A 75 4.25 6.71 -3.09
N TYR A 76 4.61 7.93 -2.75
CA TYR A 76 5.46 8.26 -1.61
C TYR A 76 4.81 9.38 -0.81
N ALA A 77 5.15 9.50 0.47
CA ALA A 77 4.70 10.65 1.24
C ALA A 77 5.35 11.92 0.66
N PRO A 78 4.57 12.97 0.33
CA PRO A 78 5.15 14.24 -0.10
C PRO A 78 5.96 14.83 1.05
N TRP A 79 7.01 15.58 0.70
CA TRP A 79 7.69 16.39 1.70
C TRP A 79 6.79 17.54 2.15
N THR A 80 7.09 18.13 3.31
CA THR A 80 6.24 19.14 3.95
C THR A 80 5.98 20.36 3.08
N ASP A 81 6.93 20.73 2.21
CA ASP A 81 6.77 21.83 1.26
C ASP A 81 5.74 21.53 0.16
N LEU A 82 5.76 20.33 -0.44
CA LEU A 82 4.75 19.93 -1.41
C LEU A 82 3.42 19.67 -0.71
N GLU A 83 3.40 19.00 0.45
CA GLU A 83 2.17 18.70 1.18
C GLU A 83 1.35 19.98 1.45
N GLU A 84 2.00 21.04 1.92
CA GLU A 84 1.35 22.34 2.16
C GLU A 84 0.69 22.88 0.88
N LEU A 85 1.40 22.78 -0.26
CA LEU A 85 0.88 23.21 -1.56
C LEU A 85 -0.29 22.33 -2.04
N LEU A 86 -0.19 21.01 -1.89
CA LEU A 86 -1.26 20.08 -2.27
C LEU A 86 -2.54 20.40 -1.50
N ARG A 87 -2.43 20.62 -0.19
CA ARG A 87 -3.56 21.03 0.66
C ARG A 87 -4.09 22.41 0.30
N GLU A 88 -3.22 23.39 0.07
CA GLU A 88 -3.59 24.76 -0.34
C GLU A 88 -4.40 24.77 -1.64
N HIS A 89 -4.03 23.92 -2.61
CA HIS A 89 -4.62 23.89 -3.96
C HIS A 89 -5.67 22.79 -4.15
N GLY A 90 -5.95 21.99 -3.12
CA GLY A 90 -6.91 20.87 -3.20
C GLY A 90 -6.47 19.76 -4.13
N VAL A 91 -5.16 19.55 -4.31
CA VAL A 91 -4.61 18.46 -5.12
C VAL A 91 -4.45 17.24 -4.20
N PRO A 92 -5.10 16.10 -4.49
CA PRO A 92 -5.00 14.91 -3.65
C PRO A 92 -3.63 14.24 -3.80
N LEU A 93 -3.31 13.31 -2.90
CA LEU A 93 -2.21 12.36 -3.09
C LEU A 93 -2.38 11.65 -4.45
N PHE A 94 -1.26 11.33 -5.11
CA PHE A 94 -1.26 10.82 -6.49
C PHE A 94 -0.20 9.74 -6.70
N SER A 95 -0.36 8.94 -7.75
CA SER A 95 0.65 7.96 -8.17
C SER A 95 1.82 8.58 -8.93
N LEU A 96 3.00 7.97 -8.83
CA LEU A 96 4.22 8.48 -9.44
C LEU A 96 4.24 8.28 -10.96
N GLU A 97 3.72 7.15 -11.46
CA GLU A 97 3.81 6.77 -12.87
C GLU A 97 2.88 7.58 -13.77
N THR A 98 1.65 7.85 -13.32
CA THR A 98 0.63 8.53 -14.15
C THR A 98 -0.03 9.74 -13.50
N HIS A 99 0.36 10.06 -12.26
CA HIS A 99 -0.24 11.14 -11.45
C HIS A 99 -1.74 10.95 -11.27
N ARG A 100 -2.18 9.69 -11.19
CA ARG A 100 -3.58 9.35 -10.91
C ARG A 100 -3.90 9.65 -9.45
N PRO A 101 -5.06 10.28 -9.13
CA PRO A 101 -5.46 10.50 -7.75
C PRO A 101 -5.55 9.19 -6.94
N ALA A 102 -4.97 9.17 -5.74
CA ALA A 102 -4.93 8.00 -4.86
C ALA A 102 -6.33 7.49 -4.50
N GLY A 103 -7.28 8.39 -4.28
CA GLY A 103 -8.68 8.02 -3.96
C GLY A 103 -9.41 7.26 -5.08
N GLU A 104 -8.86 7.16 -6.29
CA GLU A 104 -9.47 6.42 -7.40
C GLU A 104 -8.94 4.99 -7.59
N PHE A 105 -7.98 4.57 -6.77
CA PHE A 105 -7.49 3.19 -6.76
C PHE A 105 -8.47 2.29 -6.01
N ASP A 106 -8.42 0.99 -6.27
CA ASP A 106 -9.18 0.00 -5.48
C ASP A 106 -8.47 -0.25 -4.13
N VAL A 107 -7.13 -0.14 -4.11
CA VAL A 107 -6.29 -0.41 -2.93
C VAL A 107 -5.22 0.67 -2.73
N LEU A 108 -5.07 1.12 -1.49
CA LEU A 108 -3.91 1.86 -0.98
C LEU A 108 -3.11 0.91 -0.07
N ALA A 109 -2.02 0.34 -0.57
CA ALA A 109 -1.23 -0.66 0.15
C ALA A 109 0.09 -0.06 0.66
N PHE A 110 0.23 0.05 1.97
CA PHE A 110 1.38 0.67 2.63
C PHE A 110 2.44 -0.37 3.03
N ASN A 111 3.70 -0.12 2.68
CA ASN A 111 4.85 -0.86 3.20
C ASN A 111 5.43 -0.14 4.43
N LEU A 112 5.27 -0.74 5.61
CA LEU A 112 5.70 -0.20 6.90
C LEU A 112 7.01 -0.83 7.34
N SER A 113 8.11 -0.13 7.06
CA SER A 113 9.46 -0.56 7.46
C SER A 113 9.87 -0.11 8.87
N ALA A 114 9.18 0.87 9.46
CA ALA A 114 9.42 1.40 10.81
C ALA A 114 8.11 1.91 11.43
N GLU A 115 8.00 1.92 12.76
CA GLU A 115 6.84 2.51 13.46
C GLU A 115 6.78 4.04 13.32
N LEU A 116 7.93 4.68 13.09
CA LEU A 116 8.05 6.14 12.94
C LEU A 116 7.26 6.70 11.75
N VAL A 117 6.88 5.86 10.78
CA VAL A 117 6.14 6.28 9.59
C VAL A 117 4.63 6.04 9.69
N TYR A 118 4.11 5.60 10.83
CA TYR A 118 2.67 5.38 11.02
C TYR A 118 1.85 6.66 10.86
N THR A 119 2.37 7.79 11.35
CA THR A 119 1.71 9.09 11.17
C THR A 119 1.67 9.51 9.70
N ASN A 120 2.69 9.16 8.92
CA ASN A 120 2.71 9.41 7.48
C ASN A 120 1.69 8.54 6.73
N LEU A 121 1.43 7.31 7.18
CA LEU A 121 0.30 6.53 6.63
C LEU A 121 -1.02 7.30 6.81
N LEU A 122 -1.30 7.80 8.02
CA LEU A 122 -2.52 8.57 8.28
C LEU A 122 -2.58 9.84 7.42
N ASN A 123 -1.45 10.55 7.30
CA ASN A 123 -1.33 11.74 6.46
C ASN A 123 -1.62 11.42 4.98
N CYS A 124 -1.07 10.33 4.44
CA CYS A 124 -1.30 9.92 3.07
C CYS A 124 -2.76 9.54 2.80
N VAL A 125 -3.41 8.85 3.75
CA VAL A 125 -4.85 8.50 3.66
C VAL A 125 -5.71 9.77 3.65
N ASP A 126 -5.43 10.71 4.55
CA ASP A 126 -6.12 12.00 4.61
C ASP A 126 -5.92 12.82 3.32
N LEU A 127 -4.68 12.90 2.84
CA LEU A 127 -4.32 13.63 1.62
C LEU A 127 -4.91 12.98 0.35
N ALA A 128 -5.18 11.67 0.38
CA ALA A 128 -5.89 10.97 -0.68
C ALA A 128 -7.40 11.30 -0.71
N GLY A 129 -7.92 12.04 0.27
CA GLY A 129 -9.35 12.31 0.42
C GLY A 129 -10.14 11.11 0.97
N VAL A 130 -9.46 10.16 1.61
CA VAL A 130 -10.06 8.95 2.18
C VAL A 130 -10.22 9.13 3.70
N PRO A 131 -11.35 8.73 4.32
CA PRO A 131 -11.50 8.79 5.76
C PRO A 131 -10.35 8.06 6.49
N VAL A 132 -9.73 8.74 7.45
CA VAL A 132 -8.57 8.22 8.17
C VAL A 132 -8.93 7.01 9.02
N ARG A 133 -10.09 7.03 9.69
CA ARG A 133 -10.61 5.86 10.43
C ARG A 133 -11.28 4.88 9.47
N SER A 134 -10.98 3.60 9.62
CA SER A 134 -11.56 2.54 8.78
C SER A 134 -13.08 2.45 8.92
N ALA A 135 -13.61 2.71 10.12
CA ALA A 135 -15.04 2.71 10.42
C ALA A 135 -15.85 3.76 9.64
N ASP A 136 -15.21 4.83 9.16
CA ASP A 136 -15.86 5.91 8.41
C ASP A 136 -15.85 5.66 6.88
N ARG A 137 -15.26 4.55 6.42
CA ARG A 137 -15.14 4.21 4.99
C ARG A 137 -16.34 3.38 4.51
N GLY A 138 -17.02 3.89 3.47
CA GLY A 138 -18.02 3.14 2.69
C GLY A 138 -17.46 2.41 1.45
N ASP A 139 -18.35 1.75 0.70
CA ASP A 139 -18.04 0.90 -0.47
C ASP A 139 -17.32 1.59 -1.63
N HIS A 140 -17.35 2.92 -1.69
CA HIS A 140 -16.73 3.72 -2.75
C HIS A 140 -15.29 4.15 -2.43
N HIS A 141 -14.81 3.91 -1.21
CA HIS A 141 -13.43 4.23 -0.82
C HIS A 141 -12.51 3.03 -1.12
N PRO A 142 -11.23 3.28 -1.42
CA PRO A 142 -10.24 2.22 -1.51
C PRO A 142 -10.17 1.42 -0.21
N LEU A 143 -9.67 0.18 -0.32
CA LEU A 143 -9.17 -0.55 0.83
C LEU A 143 -7.79 0.00 1.21
N VAL A 144 -7.60 0.33 2.48
CA VAL A 144 -6.30 0.73 3.02
C VAL A 144 -5.67 -0.50 3.66
N MET A 145 -4.57 -0.98 3.06
CA MET A 145 -3.85 -2.16 3.52
C MET A 145 -2.48 -1.79 4.05
N ALA A 146 -1.93 -2.59 4.95
CA ALA A 146 -0.56 -2.44 5.43
C ALA A 146 0.19 -3.77 5.41
N GLY A 147 1.48 -3.73 5.11
CA GLY A 147 2.41 -4.85 5.23
C GLY A 147 3.79 -4.36 5.65
N GLY A 148 4.79 -5.23 5.62
CA GLY A 148 6.17 -4.92 5.99
C GLY A 148 6.50 -5.27 7.44
N HIS A 149 7.77 -5.12 7.82
CA HIS A 149 8.31 -5.67 9.07
C HIS A 149 7.61 -5.18 10.35
N CYS A 150 6.95 -4.03 10.34
CA CYS A 150 6.28 -3.51 11.53
C CYS A 150 4.86 -4.06 11.74
N THR A 151 4.31 -4.79 10.78
CA THR A 151 2.91 -5.24 10.86
C THR A 151 2.69 -6.48 11.72
N TYR A 152 3.76 -7.13 12.22
CA TYR A 152 3.62 -8.25 13.17
C TYR A 152 2.81 -7.91 14.43
N ASN A 153 2.72 -6.62 14.78
CA ASN A 153 1.82 -6.11 15.81
C ASN A 153 0.87 -5.09 15.15
N PRO A 154 -0.28 -5.51 14.60
CA PRO A 154 -1.17 -4.64 13.81
C PRO A 154 -2.01 -3.68 14.67
N GLU A 155 -2.22 -4.00 15.94
CA GLU A 155 -3.14 -3.26 16.83
C GLU A 155 -2.88 -1.75 16.98
N PRO A 156 -1.63 -1.23 16.97
CA PRO A 156 -1.40 0.21 16.99
C PRO A 156 -1.99 0.97 15.79
N ILE A 157 -2.26 0.30 14.66
CA ILE A 157 -2.82 0.90 13.44
C ILE A 157 -4.21 0.36 13.07
N ALA A 158 -4.77 -0.56 13.87
CA ALA A 158 -6.02 -1.29 13.60
C ALA A 158 -7.21 -0.38 13.26
N ASP A 159 -7.33 0.76 13.95
CA ASP A 159 -8.41 1.75 13.74
C ASP A 159 -8.36 2.45 12.37
N PHE A 160 -7.24 2.32 11.64
CA PHE A 160 -6.95 3.12 10.45
C PHE A 160 -6.75 2.29 9.18
N VAL A 161 -6.66 0.96 9.30
CA VAL A 161 -6.43 0.06 8.17
C VAL A 161 -7.54 -0.99 8.08
N ASP A 162 -7.76 -1.49 6.88
CA ASP A 162 -8.81 -2.45 6.57
C ASP A 162 -8.31 -3.89 6.59
N ALA A 163 -7.06 -4.09 6.16
CA ALA A 163 -6.37 -5.37 6.22
C ALA A 163 -4.88 -5.16 6.46
N VAL A 164 -4.26 -6.13 7.12
CA VAL A 164 -2.83 -6.15 7.42
C VAL A 164 -2.26 -7.49 7.01
N VAL A 165 -1.22 -7.45 6.18
CA VAL A 165 -0.45 -8.64 5.80
C VAL A 165 0.65 -8.87 6.83
N LEU A 166 0.67 -10.07 7.41
CA LEU A 166 1.66 -10.50 8.40
C LEU A 166 2.73 -11.35 7.70
N GLY A 167 3.97 -10.86 7.68
CA GLY A 167 5.10 -11.57 7.08
C GLY A 167 5.29 -11.26 5.59
N ASP A 168 5.71 -12.28 4.84
CA ASP A 168 6.10 -12.14 3.43
C ASP A 168 4.91 -11.88 2.50
N GLY A 169 5.08 -10.95 1.57
CA GLY A 169 4.01 -10.40 0.74
C GLY A 169 3.86 -11.06 -0.64
N GLU A 170 4.88 -11.80 -1.07
CA GLU A 170 5.08 -12.26 -2.44
C GLU A 170 3.96 -13.19 -2.94
N GLU A 171 3.52 -14.14 -2.13
CA GLU A 171 2.40 -15.03 -2.47
C GLU A 171 1.05 -14.37 -2.19
N VAL A 172 0.91 -13.82 -0.97
CA VAL A 172 -0.36 -13.35 -0.42
C VAL A 172 -0.93 -12.17 -1.21
N VAL A 173 -0.09 -11.34 -1.85
CA VAL A 173 -0.58 -10.25 -2.72
C VAL A 173 -1.40 -10.78 -3.91
N GLY A 174 -1.02 -11.95 -4.44
CA GLY A 174 -1.75 -12.62 -5.53
C GLY A 174 -3.10 -13.16 -5.06
N GLU A 175 -3.13 -13.81 -3.89
CA GLU A 175 -4.35 -14.36 -3.28
C GLU A 175 -5.34 -13.23 -2.91
N ILE A 176 -4.84 -12.11 -2.35
CA ILE A 176 -5.65 -10.91 -2.12
C ILE A 176 -6.19 -10.38 -3.43
N ASN A 177 -5.36 -10.27 -4.47
CA ASN A 177 -5.82 -9.80 -5.77
C ASN A 177 -6.95 -10.68 -6.34
N ASP A 178 -6.86 -12.00 -6.21
CA ASP A 178 -7.92 -12.92 -6.65
C ASP A 178 -9.25 -12.65 -5.92
N VAL A 179 -9.21 -12.43 -4.60
CA VAL A 179 -10.38 -12.05 -3.80
C VAL A 179 -10.98 -10.73 -4.31
N LEU A 180 -10.14 -9.74 -4.58
CA LEU A 180 -10.57 -8.41 -5.03
C LEU A 180 -11.14 -8.43 -6.46
N VAL A 181 -10.54 -9.19 -7.37
CA VAL A 181 -11.06 -9.40 -8.74
C VAL A 181 -12.46 -10.02 -8.68
N ALA A 182 -12.63 -11.09 -7.89
CA ALA A 182 -13.92 -11.76 -7.74
C ALA A 182 -14.96 -10.80 -7.14
N ALA A 183 -14.64 -10.14 -6.03
CA ALA A 183 -15.52 -9.17 -5.37
C ALA A 183 -15.94 -8.02 -6.30
N LYS A 184 -15.00 -7.47 -7.07
CA LYS A 184 -15.26 -6.40 -8.04
C LYS A 184 -16.19 -6.86 -9.16
N SER A 185 -16.01 -8.09 -9.65
CA SER A 185 -16.88 -8.66 -10.69
C SER A 185 -18.31 -8.90 -10.21
N GLU A 186 -18.48 -9.18 -8.91
CA GLU A 186 -19.77 -9.45 -8.27
C GLU A 186 -20.44 -8.18 -7.73
N GLY A 187 -19.72 -7.06 -7.66
CA GLY A 187 -20.18 -5.84 -6.99
C GLY A 187 -20.37 -6.04 -5.48
N ALA A 188 -19.52 -6.88 -4.86
CA ALA A 188 -19.63 -7.21 -3.45
C ALA A 188 -19.44 -5.96 -2.56
N PRO A 189 -20.26 -5.78 -1.52
CA PRO A 189 -20.09 -4.68 -0.58
C PRO A 189 -18.79 -4.85 0.22
N ARG A 190 -18.23 -3.74 0.71
CA ARG A 190 -16.96 -3.72 1.46
C ARG A 190 -16.93 -4.73 2.61
N ALA A 191 -18.02 -4.80 3.37
CA ALA A 191 -18.11 -5.72 4.51
C ALA A 191 -17.87 -7.20 4.10
N GLU A 192 -18.41 -7.60 2.96
CA GLU A 192 -18.22 -8.95 2.42
C GLU A 192 -16.79 -9.15 1.90
N VAL A 193 -16.19 -8.12 1.29
CA VAL A 193 -14.77 -8.18 0.89
C VAL A 193 -13.87 -8.39 2.11
N LEU A 194 -14.11 -7.66 3.20
CA LEU A 194 -13.38 -7.83 4.46
C LEU A 194 -13.57 -9.24 5.04
N ASP A 195 -14.77 -9.83 4.94
CA ASP A 195 -15.02 -11.20 5.38
C ASP A 195 -14.22 -12.21 4.54
N ARG A 196 -14.19 -12.05 3.21
CA ARG A 196 -13.41 -12.91 2.31
C ARG A 196 -11.91 -12.82 2.60
N LEU A 197 -11.41 -11.62 2.90
CA LEU A 197 -10.00 -11.41 3.25
C LEU A 197 -9.58 -12.14 4.54
N THR A 198 -10.50 -12.40 5.49
CA THR A 198 -10.16 -13.24 6.66
C THR A 198 -9.86 -14.70 6.32
N GLY A 199 -10.27 -15.15 5.12
CA GLY A 199 -9.96 -16.49 4.61
C GLY A 199 -8.62 -16.58 3.89
N VAL A 200 -7.90 -15.46 3.73
CA VAL A 200 -6.56 -15.44 3.14
C VAL A 200 -5.53 -15.60 4.25
N ASP A 201 -4.70 -16.64 4.13
CA ASP A 201 -3.68 -16.95 5.13
C ASP A 201 -2.69 -15.77 5.26
N GLY A 202 -2.42 -15.35 6.51
CA GLY A 202 -1.55 -14.21 6.81
C GLY A 202 -2.20 -12.84 6.70
N VAL A 203 -3.50 -12.76 6.42
CA VAL A 203 -4.24 -11.49 6.40
C VAL A 203 -5.04 -11.30 7.68
N TYR A 204 -4.66 -10.29 8.45
CA TYR A 204 -5.40 -9.83 9.62
C TYR A 204 -6.34 -8.70 9.24
N VAL A 205 -7.64 -8.84 9.54
CA VAL A 205 -8.67 -7.82 9.24
C VAL A 205 -9.14 -7.21 10.56
N PRO A 206 -8.67 -6.01 10.95
CA PRO A 206 -8.90 -5.47 12.30
C PRO A 206 -10.37 -5.39 12.71
N ALA A 207 -11.26 -5.01 11.78
CA ALA A 207 -12.70 -4.92 12.03
C ALA A 207 -13.38 -6.29 12.31
N ARG A 208 -12.63 -7.39 12.34
CA ARG A 208 -13.10 -8.75 12.66
C ARG A 208 -12.54 -9.29 13.97
N TYR A 209 -11.85 -8.45 14.73
CA TYR A 209 -11.33 -8.77 16.04
C TYR A 209 -11.72 -7.71 17.05
N GLU A 210 -11.89 -8.13 18.30
CA GLU A 210 -12.04 -7.25 19.45
C GLU A 210 -10.76 -7.30 20.28
N ALA A 211 -10.10 -6.15 20.43
CA ALA A 211 -8.89 -6.01 21.21
C ALA A 211 -9.19 -5.56 22.64
N THR A 212 -8.67 -6.29 23.62
CA THR A 212 -8.79 -5.95 25.05
C THR A 212 -7.49 -5.29 25.51
N TYR A 213 -7.62 -4.14 26.16
CA TYR A 213 -6.50 -3.40 26.75
C TYR A 213 -6.65 -3.25 28.26
N GLU A 214 -5.54 -3.44 28.97
CA GLU A 214 -5.44 -3.17 30.42
C GLU A 214 -4.31 -2.18 30.66
N ALA A 215 -4.63 -1.05 31.30
CA ALA A 215 -3.67 0.04 31.56
C ALA A 215 -2.85 0.47 30.32
N GLY A 216 -3.50 0.47 29.14
CA GLY A 216 -2.87 0.85 27.87
C GLY A 216 -2.05 -0.25 27.19
N ARG A 217 -1.99 -1.46 27.77
CA ARG A 217 -1.31 -2.62 27.17
C ARG A 217 -2.33 -3.58 26.55
N LEU A 218 -2.08 -4.03 25.32
CA LEU A 218 -2.85 -5.09 24.69
C LEU A 218 -2.70 -6.38 25.51
N VAL A 219 -3.83 -6.99 25.90
CA VAL A 219 -3.85 -8.24 26.67
C VAL A 219 -4.43 -9.42 25.90
N ALA A 220 -5.36 -9.16 24.98
CA ALA A 220 -5.97 -10.20 24.15
C ALA A 220 -6.56 -9.59 22.88
N THR A 221 -6.63 -10.39 21.83
CA THR A 221 -7.48 -10.18 20.65
C THR A 221 -8.37 -11.41 20.50
N ALA A 222 -9.63 -11.21 20.15
CA ALA A 222 -10.60 -12.30 19.96
C ALA A 222 -11.40 -12.06 18.68
N PRO A 223 -11.64 -13.09 17.85
CA PRO A 223 -12.47 -12.94 16.66
C PRO A 223 -13.92 -12.62 17.03
N VAL A 224 -14.57 -11.76 16.23
CA VAL A 224 -15.98 -11.38 16.45
C VAL A 224 -16.98 -12.44 15.99
N ALA A 225 -16.53 -13.45 15.23
CA ALA A 225 -17.35 -14.54 14.72
C ALA A 225 -16.52 -15.83 14.57
N ALA A 226 -17.18 -16.99 14.69
CA ALA A 226 -16.53 -18.30 14.60
C ALA A 226 -15.95 -18.64 13.22
N SER A 227 -16.33 -17.91 12.17
CA SER A 227 -15.76 -18.04 10.83
C SER A 227 -14.43 -17.30 10.66
N VAL A 228 -14.08 -16.43 11.60
CA VAL A 228 -12.82 -15.66 11.59
C VAL A 228 -11.76 -16.45 12.37
N PRO A 229 -10.54 -16.62 11.84
CA PRO A 229 -9.50 -17.38 12.52
C PRO A 229 -9.16 -16.81 13.91
N ASP A 230 -9.01 -17.69 14.91
CA ASP A 230 -8.56 -17.28 16.26
C ASP A 230 -7.12 -16.73 16.24
N VAL A 231 -6.27 -17.26 15.35
CA VAL A 231 -4.87 -16.88 15.18
C VAL A 231 -4.58 -16.71 13.70
N VAL A 232 -3.97 -15.59 13.34
CA VAL A 232 -3.45 -15.34 11.98
C VAL A 232 -1.96 -15.58 12.00
N GLU A 233 -1.54 -16.66 11.33
CA GLU A 233 -0.13 -17.02 11.22
C GLU A 233 0.59 -16.13 10.21
N LYS A 234 1.84 -15.76 10.51
CA LYS A 234 2.65 -15.00 9.56
C LYS A 234 2.99 -15.84 8.34
N ARG A 235 3.00 -15.21 7.16
CA ARG A 235 3.57 -15.81 5.95
C ARG A 235 5.09 -15.84 6.05
N THR A 236 5.67 -16.95 5.61
CA THR A 236 7.11 -17.12 5.47
C THR A 236 7.34 -17.82 4.14
N VAL A 237 8.04 -17.17 3.22
CA VAL A 237 8.41 -17.77 1.94
C VAL A 237 9.40 -18.90 2.21
N ALA A 238 9.07 -20.09 1.74
CA ALA A 238 9.85 -21.29 2.00
C ALA A 238 11.11 -21.38 1.11
N ASP A 239 11.04 -20.89 -0.14
CA ASP A 239 12.16 -20.91 -1.09
C ASP A 239 12.25 -19.58 -1.85
N LEU A 240 13.35 -18.85 -1.68
CA LEU A 240 13.62 -17.60 -2.39
C LEU A 240 13.92 -17.83 -3.87
N ALA A 241 14.33 -19.03 -4.27
CA ALA A 241 14.60 -19.34 -5.67
C ALA A 241 13.34 -19.22 -6.55
N ASP A 242 12.16 -19.38 -5.96
CA ASP A 242 10.87 -19.21 -6.62
C ASP A 242 10.55 -17.71 -6.89
N TRP A 243 11.32 -16.78 -6.31
CA TRP A 243 11.10 -15.34 -6.38
C TRP A 243 12.34 -14.60 -6.91
N PRO A 244 12.71 -14.75 -8.19
CA PRO A 244 13.87 -14.08 -8.79
C PRO A 244 13.60 -12.60 -9.10
N TYR A 245 13.06 -11.88 -8.11
CA TYR A 245 12.61 -10.49 -8.21
C TYR A 245 13.49 -9.55 -7.36
N PRO A 246 13.58 -8.26 -7.73
CA PRO A 246 13.04 -7.67 -8.95
C PRO A 246 13.87 -8.05 -10.19
N SER A 247 13.19 -8.39 -11.29
CA SER A 247 13.85 -8.74 -12.57
C SER A 247 14.17 -7.48 -13.40
N THR A 248 13.33 -6.45 -13.26
CA THR A 248 13.53 -5.14 -13.88
C THR A 248 13.78 -4.10 -12.79
N GLN A 249 15.03 -3.68 -12.63
CA GLN A 249 15.41 -2.72 -11.60
C GLN A 249 14.88 -1.32 -11.93
N LEU A 250 14.29 -0.66 -10.93
CA LEU A 250 13.95 0.75 -11.02
C LEU A 250 15.19 1.62 -10.78
N VAL A 251 15.51 2.48 -11.73
CA VAL A 251 16.65 3.41 -11.64
C VAL A 251 16.14 4.84 -11.43
N PRO A 252 16.50 5.50 -10.32
CA PRO A 252 16.00 6.83 -10.01
C PRO A 252 16.56 7.91 -10.93
N LEU A 253 15.81 9.00 -11.07
CA LEU A 253 16.29 10.24 -11.72
C LEU A 253 17.06 11.17 -10.78
N THR A 254 17.05 10.90 -9.47
CA THR A 254 17.72 11.72 -8.45
C THR A 254 18.40 10.84 -7.40
N GLU A 255 19.31 11.41 -6.63
CA GLU A 255 20.03 10.66 -5.59
C GLU A 255 19.06 10.13 -4.52
N VAL A 256 19.14 8.84 -4.23
CA VAL A 256 18.35 8.16 -3.19
C VAL A 256 19.24 7.83 -1.98
N VAL A 257 18.63 7.66 -0.81
CA VAL A 257 19.38 7.45 0.45
C VAL A 257 20.27 6.21 0.41
N HIS A 258 19.80 5.15 -0.27
CA HIS A 258 20.57 3.95 -0.51
C HIS A 258 20.87 3.81 -2.01
N ASP A 259 21.91 4.51 -2.46
CA ASP A 259 22.42 4.44 -3.84
C ASP A 259 23.28 3.18 -4.06
N ARG A 260 22.62 2.02 -4.10
CA ARG A 260 23.22 0.70 -4.33
C ARG A 260 22.23 -0.27 -4.95
N LEU A 261 22.74 -1.25 -5.69
CA LEU A 261 21.96 -2.43 -6.08
C LEU A 261 21.87 -3.39 -4.87
N ASN A 262 20.65 -3.77 -4.50
CA ASN A 262 20.41 -4.78 -3.47
C ASN A 262 20.10 -6.11 -4.14
N VAL A 263 20.74 -7.19 -3.67
CA VAL A 263 20.44 -8.57 -4.07
C VAL A 263 20.27 -9.37 -2.79
N GLU A 264 19.09 -9.96 -2.61
CA GLU A 264 18.81 -10.83 -1.47
C GLU A 264 19.22 -12.27 -1.81
N VAL A 265 20.14 -12.84 -1.02
CA VAL A 265 20.68 -14.20 -1.24
C VAL A 265 20.18 -15.18 -0.18
N PHE A 266 19.76 -14.68 0.99
CA PHE A 266 19.24 -15.46 2.11
C PHE A 266 18.20 -14.64 2.88
N ARG A 267 17.17 -15.30 3.43
CA ARG A 267 16.11 -14.74 4.27
C ARG A 267 15.91 -15.65 5.49
N GLY A 268 15.62 -15.07 6.65
CA GLY A 268 15.52 -15.78 7.93
C GLY A 268 14.59 -15.08 8.92
#